data_AF-A0A832WZT5-F1
#
_entry.id   AF-A0A832WZT5-F1
#
_cell.length_a   1.000
_cell.length_b   1.000
_cell.length_c   1.000
_cell.angle_alpha   90.00
_cell.angle_beta   90.00
_cell.angle_gamma   90.00
#
_symmetry.space_group_name_H-M   'P 1'
#
loop_
_entity.id
_entity.type
_entity.pdbx_description
1 polymer ?
#
loop_
_entity_poly.entity_id
_entity_poly.type
_entity_poly.pdbx_seq_one_letter_code
_entity_poly.pdbx_strand_id
1 'polypeptide(L)' 'MTIVVPEYLAPLIPWVRGIVGLVLIGFIFVGAMGAVWLERKLSADIQTRMGPCRVGKYGLLQLVADAI' A
#
# COMPACT_ATOMS: atom_id res chain seq x y z
N MET A 1 -31.87 -17.41 6.31
CA MET A 1 -31.77 -17.34 4.83
C MET A 1 -30.54 -18.14 4.44
N THR A 2 -30.70 -19.37 3.99
CA THR A 2 -29.56 -20.19 3.56
C THR A 2 -29.07 -19.68 2.22
N ILE A 3 -27.81 -19.27 2.16
CA ILE A 3 -27.17 -18.87 0.91
C ILE A 3 -26.93 -20.16 0.14
N VAL A 4 -27.81 -20.49 -0.80
CA VAL A 4 -27.62 -21.63 -1.70
C VAL A 4 -26.59 -21.19 -2.74
N VAL A 5 -25.31 -21.41 -2.45
CA VAL A 5 -24.24 -21.12 -3.40
C VAL A 5 -24.24 -22.22 -4.46
N PRO A 6 -24.36 -21.88 -5.75
CA PRO A 6 -24.26 -22.85 -6.83
C PRO A 6 -22.93 -23.64 -6.74
N GLU A 7 -22.99 -24.95 -6.97
CA GLU A 7 -21.89 -25.90 -6.75
C GLU A 7 -20.64 -25.57 -7.59
N TYR A 8 -20.85 -24.93 -8.75
CA TYR A 8 -19.78 -24.44 -9.63
C TYR A 8 -19.06 -23.18 -9.11
N LEU A 9 -19.64 -22.44 -8.16
CA LEU A 9 -19.03 -21.26 -7.54
C LEU A 9 -18.28 -21.59 -6.25
N ALA A 10 -18.63 -22.69 -5.58
CA ALA A 10 -17.96 -23.16 -4.36
C ALA A 10 -16.41 -23.22 -4.47
N PRO A 11 -15.79 -23.73 -5.56
CA PRO A 11 -14.35 -23.75 -5.68
C PRO A 11 -13.71 -22.36 -5.91
N LEU A 12 -14.47 -21.35 -6.36
CA LEU A 12 -13.97 -20.00 -6.64
C LEU A 12 -13.91 -19.12 -5.37
N ILE A 13 -14.70 -19.43 -4.35
CA ILE A 13 -14.76 -18.69 -3.08
C ILE A 13 -13.39 -18.52 -2.40
N PRO A 14 -12.56 -19.57 -2.19
CA PRO A 14 -11.26 -19.41 -1.55
C PRO A 14 -10.32 -18.49 -2.34
N TRP A 15 -10.37 -18.55 -3.67
CA TRP A 15 -9.57 -17.68 -4.54
C TRP A 15 -9.99 -16.23 -4.43
N VAL A 16 -11.29 -15.94 -4.48
CA VAL A 16 -11.81 -14.58 -4.31
C VAL A 16 -11.43 -14.02 -2.93
N ARG A 17 -11.58 -14.81 -1.86
CA ARG A 17 -11.19 -14.40 -0.50
C ARG A 17 -9.69 -14.12 -0.41
N GLY A 18 -8.86 -14.98 -1.02
CA GLY A 18 -7.41 -14.81 -1.05
C GLY A 18 -7.00 -13.53 -1.78
N ILE A 19 -7.56 -13.28 -2.97
CA ILE A 19 -7.26 -12.08 -3.76
C ILE A 19 -7.70 -10.81 -3.02
N VAL A 20 -8.91 -10.80 -2.45
CA VAL A 20 -9.40 -9.64 -1.68
C VAL A 20 -8.49 -9.37 -0.47
N GLY A 21 -8.09 -10.41 0.26
CA GLY A 21 -7.15 -10.28 1.37
C GLY A 21 -5.79 -9.72 0.95
N LEU A 22 -5.23 -10.22 -0.16
CA LEU A 22 -3.96 -9.76 -0.69
C LEU A 22 -4.03 -8.29 -1.13
N VAL A 23 -5.10 -7.89 -1.81
CA VAL A 23 -5.32 -6.50 -2.24
C VAL A 23 -5.45 -5.57 -1.05
N LEU A 24 -6.20 -5.96 -0.02
CA LEU A 24 -6.35 -5.16 1.21
C LEU A 24 -5.02 -4.96 1.92
N ILE A 25 -4.24 -6.04 2.09
CA ILE A 25 -2.93 -5.96 2.71
C ILE A 25 -2.00 -5.08 1.87
N GLY A 26 -1.92 -5.32 0.57
CA GLY A 26 -1.11 -4.51 -0.34
C GLY A 26 -1.46 -3.03 -0.29
N PHE A 27 -2.75 -2.70 -0.25
CA PHE A 27 -3.21 -1.32 -0.12
C PHE A 27 -2.79 -0.67 1.20
N ILE A 28 -2.89 -1.38 2.32
CA ILE A 28 -2.45 -0.87 3.63
C ILE A 28 -0.94 -0.60 3.62
N PHE A 29 -0.13 -1.52 3.08
CA PHE A 29 1.33 -1.33 3.01
C PHE A 29 1.71 -0.14 2.13
N VAL A 30 1.14 -0.03 0.93
CA VAL A 30 1.40 1.10 0.03
C VAL A 30 0.92 2.41 0.64
N GLY A 31 -0.24 2.40 1.32
CA GLY A 31 -0.76 3.55 2.05
C GLY A 31 0.15 3.99 3.19
N ALA A 32 0.66 3.05 3.99
CA ALA A 32 1.59 3.33 5.08
C ALA A 32 2.91 3.91 4.56
N MET A 33 3.48 3.31 3.51
CA MET A 33 4.66 3.84 2.83
C MET A 33 4.42 5.28 2.33
N GLY A 34 3.28 5.52 1.68
CA GLY A 34 2.88 6.85 1.22
C GLY A 34 2.76 7.86 2.36
N ALA A 35 2.14 7.47 3.48
CA ALA A 35 2.02 8.32 4.67
C ALA A 35 3.39 8.74 5.21
N VAL A 36 4.33 7.81 5.35
CA VAL A 36 5.70 8.10 5.81
C VAL A 36 6.41 9.09 4.87
N TRP A 37 6.26 8.94 3.55
CA TRP A 37 6.85 9.91 2.62
C TRP A 37 6.20 11.27 2.72
N LEU A 38 4.87 11.32 2.88
CA LEU A 38 4.12 12.57 3.05
C LEU A 38 4.54 13.30 4.33
N GLU A 39 4.68 12.58 5.45
CA GLU A 39 5.17 13.13 6.71
C GLU A 39 6.57 13.74 6.56
N ARG A 40 7.49 13.01 5.89
CA ARG A 40 8.85 13.52 5.64
C ARG A 40 8.85 14.74 4.73
N LYS A 41 7.99 14.76 3.71
CA LYS A 41 7.87 15.88 2.78
C LYS A 41 7.28 17.12 3.47
N LEU A 42 6.17 16.94 4.20
CA LEU A 42 5.51 18.00 4.94
C LEU A 42 6.41 18.58 6.04
N SER A 43 7.11 17.72 6.79
CA SER A 43 8.06 18.15 7.83
C SER A 43 9.19 18.99 7.26
N ALA A 44 9.70 18.64 6.07
CA ALA A 44 10.74 19.41 5.40
C ALA A 44 10.22 20.77 4.92
N ASP A 45 9.01 20.82 4.37
CA ASP A 45 8.39 22.06 3.91
C ASP A 45 8.12 23.02 5.10
N ILE A 46 7.66 22.50 6.26
CA ILE A 46 7.51 23.29 7.51
C ILE A 46 8.85 23.86 7.97
N GLN A 47 9.92 23.07 7.87
CA GLN A 47 11.26 23.46 8.28
C GLN A 47 12.02 24.29 7.23
N THR A 48 11.36 24.66 6.12
CA THR A 48 12.00 25.38 5.00
C THR A 48 13.28 24.70 4.50
N ARG A 49 13.30 23.36 4.49
CA ARG A 49 14.41 22.55 3.96
C ARG A 49 13.93 21.61 2.86
N MET A 50 14.87 21.14 2.05
CA MET A 50 14.53 20.13 1.04
C MET A 50 14.18 18.79 1.70
N GLY A 51 13.02 18.26 1.33
CA GLY A 51 12.57 16.91 1.69
C GLY A 51 13.34 15.80 0.96
N PRO A 52 12.79 14.57 0.89
CA PRO A 52 13.47 13.46 0.24
C PRO A 52 13.73 13.76 -1.26
N CYS A 53 15.01 13.91 -1.63
CA CYS A 53 15.45 14.27 -2.99
C CYS A 53 16.58 13.37 -3.52
N ARG A 54 16.96 12.30 -2.81
CA ARG A 54 18.18 11.52 -3.13
C ARG A 54 17.92 10.37 -4.12
N VAL A 55 16.87 9.57 -3.94
CA VAL A 55 16.57 8.45 -4.84
C VAL A 55 15.19 8.56 -5.50
N GLY A 56 15.19 8.47 -6.83
CA GLY A 56 13.98 8.57 -7.66
C GLY A 56 13.40 9.98 -7.78
N LYS A 57 12.40 10.14 -8.64
CA LYS A 57 11.67 11.40 -8.82
C LYS A 57 10.92 11.74 -7.51
N TYR A 58 11.08 12.96 -7.00
CA TYR A 58 10.51 13.43 -5.72
C TYR A 58 10.85 12.58 -4.48
N GLY A 59 11.89 11.74 -4.53
CA GLY A 59 12.25 10.88 -3.39
C GLY A 59 11.31 9.70 -3.17
N LEU A 60 10.48 9.32 -4.14
CA LEU A 60 9.54 8.19 -4.03
C LEU A 60 10.25 6.85 -3.77
N LEU A 61 11.41 6.65 -4.38
CA LEU A 61 12.19 5.42 -4.19
C LEU A 61 12.91 5.40 -2.84
N GLN A 62 12.89 6.49 -2.08
CA GLN A 62 13.57 6.58 -0.78
C GLN A 62 12.98 5.59 0.21
N LEU A 63 11.66 5.35 0.15
CA LEU A 63 10.97 4.40 1.02
C LEU A 63 11.35 2.95 0.70
N VAL A 64 11.58 2.64 -0.57
CA VAL A 64 12.02 1.31 -1.00
C VAL A 64 13.47 1.08 -0.57
N ALA A 65 14.32 2.10 -0.70
CA ALA A 65 15.71 2.05 -0.23
C ALA A 65 15.84 2.02 1.31
N ASP A 66 14.80 2.42 2.05
CA ASP A 66 14.74 2.31 3.52
C ASP A 66 14.34 0.88 3.97
N ALA A 67 13.65 0.15 3.10
CA ALA A 67 13.13 -1.19 3.39
C ALA A 67 14.09 -2.33 3.03
N ILE A 68 15.08 -2.05 2.16
CA ILE A 68 16.14 -2.97 1.74
C ILE A 68 17.37 -2.76 2.63
#